data_AF-A0A945W1E8-F1
#
_entry.id   AF-A0A945W1E8-F1
#
_cell.length_a   1.000
_cell.length_b   1.000
_cell.length_c   1.000
_cell.angle_alpha   90.00
_cell.angle_beta   90.00
_cell.angle_gamma   90.00
#
_symmetry.space_group_name_H-M   'P 1'
#
loop_
_entity.id
_entity.type
_entity.pdbx_description
1 polymer ?
#
loop_
_entity_poly.entity_id
_entity_poly.type
_entity_poly.pdbx_seq_one_letter_code
_entity_poly.pdbx_strand_id
1 'polypeptide(L)'
;MDTFLILLPSLLYILFKRRTFNAIFSAAIGFLPFILWELFSLIYYGFPFPNTAYAKLATGIEKTLLIKQGFYYLQDSFLRDPVTLIVILCGILIVFWNKKIKDTLVATGVFLYLVYVIQIGGDFMSGRFFSTLLLISTVLLVRSRFFERILQNARLYCYLILLILGSYTISPYTFLSEENGIADEKSVYYSATNLLQPELINNNFIMPNYYWAHNGFRHNLNGKKKTIRPSSGMYAFYAGSDIHVVDLHGLGDPLLSRLPPVEQEDFRIGHFFRSTPAGYWKYDRSFGNEIEDPNLHKYYEKLSILIHDKNLLSPQRLITIWRMNTGYYNYLLDDYLAGKDSTHE
;
A
#
# COMPACT_ATOMS: atom_id res chain seq x y z
N MET A 1 -1.65 6.30 6.42
CA MET A 1 -2.88 6.60 7.19
C MET A 1 -2.88 5.78 8.46
N ASP A 2 -2.75 4.46 8.34
CA ASP A 2 -2.32 3.50 9.37
C ASP A 2 -1.33 4.00 10.44
N THR A 3 -0.29 4.79 10.09
CA THR A 3 0.66 5.34 11.07
C THR A 3 0.00 6.22 12.16
N PHE A 4 -1.23 6.67 11.92
CA PHE A 4 -2.08 7.31 12.92
C PHE A 4 -2.28 6.44 14.16
N LEU A 5 -2.32 5.11 14.03
CA LEU A 5 -2.44 4.18 15.17
C LEU A 5 -1.30 4.35 16.18
N ILE A 6 -0.10 4.72 15.70
CA ILE A 6 1.06 4.92 16.56
C ILE A 6 0.93 6.23 17.35
N LEU A 7 0.36 7.27 16.73
CA LEU A 7 0.18 8.59 17.33
C LEU A 7 -1.10 8.69 18.18
N LEU A 8 -2.09 7.85 17.91
CA LEU A 8 -3.43 7.92 18.47
C LEU A 8 -3.45 7.95 20.01
N PRO A 9 -2.76 7.06 20.75
CA PRO A 9 -2.78 7.11 22.22
C PRO A 9 -2.23 8.43 22.76
N SER A 10 -1.15 8.94 22.15
CA SER A 10 -0.53 10.20 22.55
C SER A 10 -1.44 11.40 22.27
N LEU A 11 -2.10 11.40 21.11
CA LEU A 11 -3.04 12.46 20.72
C LEU A 11 -4.26 12.49 21.65
N LEU A 12 -4.88 11.33 21.89
CA LEU A 12 -6.02 11.20 22.80
C LEU A 12 -5.66 11.64 24.21
N TYR A 13 -4.49 11.24 24.72
CA TYR A 13 -4.03 11.64 26.05
C TYR A 13 -3.87 13.16 26.16
N ILE A 14 -3.29 13.83 25.16
CA ILE A 14 -3.11 15.28 25.17
C ILE A 14 -4.46 16.00 25.08
N LEU A 15 -5.35 15.59 24.17
CA LEU A 15 -6.67 16.17 24.02
C LEU A 15 -7.50 16.00 25.30
N PHE A 16 -7.47 14.80 25.90
CA PHE A 16 -8.17 14.51 27.15
C PHE A 16 -7.61 15.26 28.36
N LYS A 17 -6.28 15.48 28.41
CA LYS A 17 -5.63 16.19 29.52
C LYS A 17 -5.83 17.70 29.44
N ARG A 18 -5.85 18.28 28.23
CA ARG A 18 -6.03 19.72 28.04
C ARG A 18 -7.50 20.13 28.03
N ARG A 19 -8.36 19.39 27.31
CA ARG A 19 -9.80 19.68 27.11
C ARG A 19 -10.10 21.13 26.73
N THR A 20 -9.18 21.82 26.08
CA THR A 20 -9.36 23.21 25.65
C THR A 20 -9.65 23.27 24.16
N PHE A 21 -10.42 24.29 23.76
CA PHE A 21 -10.62 24.62 22.35
C PHE A 21 -9.28 24.80 21.63
N ASN A 22 -8.32 25.48 22.26
CA ASN A 22 -6.98 25.68 21.70
C ASN A 22 -6.26 24.36 21.40
N ALA A 23 -6.39 23.32 22.23
CA ALA A 23 -5.77 22.02 21.97
C ALA A 23 -6.41 21.30 20.78
N ILE A 24 -7.73 21.36 20.65
CA ILE A 24 -8.47 20.81 19.49
C ILE A 24 -8.08 21.58 18.23
N PHE A 25 -8.05 22.90 18.30
CA PHE A 25 -7.68 23.76 17.18
C PHE A 25 -6.23 23.52 16.73
N SER A 26 -5.28 23.40 17.67
CA SER A 26 -3.90 23.02 17.34
C SER A 26 -3.80 21.64 16.70
N ALA A 27 -4.56 20.65 17.17
CA ALA A 27 -4.63 19.34 16.53
C ALA A 27 -5.18 19.45 15.10
N ALA A 28 -6.28 20.19 14.90
CA ALA A 28 -6.86 20.43 13.59
C ALA A 28 -5.87 21.11 12.62
N ILE A 29 -5.11 22.10 13.09
CA ILE A 29 -4.02 22.71 12.31
C ILE A 29 -2.94 21.67 11.96
N GLY A 30 -2.56 20.80 12.90
CA GLY A 30 -1.60 19.73 12.64
C GLY A 30 -2.07 18.73 11.58
N PHE A 31 -3.38 18.50 11.47
CA PHE A 31 -3.99 17.68 10.43
C PHE A 31 -4.27 18.44 9.13
N LEU A 32 -4.03 19.75 9.06
CA LEU A 32 -4.35 20.55 7.88
C LEU A 32 -3.72 20.00 6.59
N PRO A 33 -2.43 19.58 6.55
CA PRO A 33 -1.86 18.97 5.34
C PRO A 33 -2.62 17.72 4.89
N PHE A 34 -3.05 16.88 5.84
CA PHE A 34 -3.84 15.69 5.56
C PHE A 34 -5.24 16.05 5.05
N ILE A 35 -5.92 16.98 5.70
CA ILE A 35 -7.26 17.44 5.30
C ILE A 35 -7.22 18.06 3.89
N LEU A 36 -6.23 18.91 3.61
CA LEU A 36 -6.06 19.53 2.30
C LEU A 36 -5.74 18.49 1.22
N TRP A 37 -4.94 17.46 1.54
CA TRP A 37 -4.69 16.35 0.64
C TRP A 37 -5.95 15.55 0.34
N GLU A 38 -6.77 15.22 1.34
CA GLU A 38 -8.03 14.49 1.14
C GLU A 38 -9.05 15.31 0.35
N LEU A 39 -9.15 16.62 0.60
CA LEU A 39 -9.99 17.53 -0.19
C LEU A 39 -9.51 17.61 -1.65
N PHE A 40 -8.20 17.75 -1.86
CA PHE A 40 -7.61 17.70 -3.18
C PHE A 40 -7.89 16.36 -3.86
N SER A 41 -7.70 15.23 -3.16
CA SER A 41 -7.93 13.88 -3.68
C SER A 41 -9.39 13.70 -4.11
N LEU A 42 -10.32 14.12 -3.25
CA LEU A 42 -11.76 14.04 -3.53
C LEU A 42 -12.15 14.89 -4.74
N ILE A 43 -11.62 16.12 -4.87
CA ILE A 43 -11.93 17.00 -6.00
C ILE A 43 -11.23 16.50 -7.27
N TYR A 44 -9.96 16.12 -7.21
CA TYR A 44 -9.17 15.77 -8.38
C TYR A 44 -9.50 14.35 -8.89
N TYR A 45 -9.45 13.34 -8.03
CA TYR A 45 -9.70 11.94 -8.40
C TYR A 45 -11.16 11.52 -8.26
N GLY A 46 -12.00 12.28 -7.55
CA GLY A 46 -13.40 11.94 -7.29
C GLY A 46 -13.60 10.99 -6.10
N PHE A 47 -12.53 10.62 -5.40
CA PHE A 47 -12.53 9.69 -4.27
C PHE A 47 -11.54 10.17 -3.20
N PRO A 48 -11.82 9.97 -1.90
CA PRO A 48 -10.88 10.35 -0.84
C PRO A 48 -9.63 9.46 -0.86
N PHE A 49 -9.84 8.15 -0.98
CA PHE A 49 -8.77 7.15 -0.98
C PHE A 49 -8.21 6.86 -2.39
N PRO A 50 -6.92 6.49 -2.49
CA PRO A 50 -6.33 6.06 -3.76
C PRO A 50 -6.97 4.76 -4.26
N ASN A 51 -6.95 4.54 -5.59
CA ASN A 51 -7.55 3.35 -6.21
C ASN A 51 -7.05 2.02 -5.62
N THR A 52 -5.77 1.98 -5.22
CA THR A 52 -5.14 0.85 -4.55
C THR A 52 -5.81 0.48 -3.22
N ALA A 53 -6.41 1.42 -2.50
CA ALA A 53 -7.14 1.12 -1.26
C ALA A 53 -8.36 0.26 -1.57
N TYR A 54 -9.17 0.63 -2.57
CA TYR A 54 -10.33 -0.16 -2.97
C TYR A 54 -9.93 -1.57 -3.45
N ALA A 55 -8.88 -1.64 -4.28
CA ALA A 55 -8.36 -2.91 -4.78
C ALA A 55 -7.81 -3.84 -3.68
N LYS A 56 -7.18 -3.27 -2.64
CA LYS A 56 -6.53 -4.04 -1.56
C LYS A 56 -7.45 -4.35 -0.38
N LEU A 57 -8.46 -3.52 -0.09
CA LEU A 57 -9.38 -3.73 1.03
C LEU A 57 -10.50 -4.70 0.70
N ALA A 58 -10.96 -4.73 -0.55
CA ALA A 58 -11.91 -5.72 -1.05
C ALA A 58 -11.19 -7.04 -1.37
N THR A 59 -10.78 -7.77 -0.34
CA THR A 59 -9.97 -9.00 -0.49
C THR A 59 -10.80 -10.23 -0.85
N GLY A 60 -12.07 -10.30 -0.43
CA GLY A 60 -12.87 -11.53 -0.52
C GLY A 60 -12.37 -12.68 0.38
N ILE A 61 -11.32 -12.45 1.19
CA ILE A 61 -10.65 -13.48 1.98
C ILE A 61 -11.21 -13.49 3.41
N GLU A 62 -11.42 -14.69 3.94
CA GLU A 62 -11.86 -14.89 5.32
C GLU A 62 -10.89 -14.24 6.33
N LYS A 63 -11.44 -13.62 7.38
CA LYS A 63 -10.65 -12.92 8.39
C LYS A 63 -9.63 -13.81 9.10
N THR A 64 -9.95 -15.08 9.33
CA THR A 64 -9.07 -16.06 9.97
C THR A 64 -7.83 -16.35 9.12
N LEU A 65 -8.02 -16.49 7.79
CA LEU A 65 -6.93 -16.66 6.82
C LEU A 65 -6.03 -15.42 6.76
N LEU A 66 -6.61 -14.22 6.80
CA LEU A 66 -5.81 -12.98 6.89
C LEU A 66 -4.98 -12.93 8.18
N ILE A 67 -5.56 -13.28 9.34
CA ILE A 67 -4.81 -13.30 10.61
C ILE A 67 -3.68 -14.35 10.54
N LYS A 68 -3.95 -15.54 10.00
CA LYS A 68 -2.93 -16.58 9.78
C LYS A 68 -1.80 -16.06 8.89
N GLN A 69 -2.13 -15.38 7.79
CA GLN A 69 -1.15 -14.72 6.93
C GLN A 69 -0.33 -13.66 7.67
N GLY A 70 -0.95 -12.92 8.59
CA GLY A 70 -0.26 -11.95 9.44
C GLY A 70 0.80 -12.57 10.36
N PHE A 71 0.56 -13.79 10.85
CA PHE A 71 1.57 -14.55 11.59
C PHE A 71 2.69 -15.07 10.67
N TYR A 72 2.37 -15.49 9.45
CA TYR A 72 3.41 -15.81 8.46
C TYR A 72 4.28 -14.59 8.13
N TYR A 73 3.70 -13.38 8.09
CA TYR A 73 4.45 -12.14 7.90
C TYR A 73 5.41 -11.82 9.05
N LEU A 74 5.02 -12.11 10.30
CA LEU A 74 5.92 -12.02 11.45
C LEU A 74 7.04 -13.07 11.39
N GLN A 75 6.69 -14.31 11.04
CA GLN A 75 7.66 -15.39 10.89
C GLN A 75 8.69 -15.05 9.81
N ASP A 76 8.25 -14.57 8.64
CA ASP A 76 9.13 -14.15 7.55
C ASP A 76 10.12 -13.07 8.03
N SER A 77 9.64 -12.03 8.71
CA SER A 77 10.53 -11.01 9.27
C SER A 77 11.48 -11.58 10.31
N PHE A 78 11.07 -12.51 11.16
CA PHE A 78 11.95 -13.12 12.16
C PHE A 78 13.07 -13.96 11.51
N LEU A 79 12.74 -14.70 10.45
CA LEU A 79 13.70 -15.55 9.75
C LEU A 79 14.71 -14.74 8.92
N ARG A 80 14.26 -13.64 8.30
CA ARG A 80 15.10 -12.78 7.46
C ARG A 80 15.86 -11.71 8.23
N ASP A 81 15.19 -11.09 9.21
CA ASP A 81 15.73 -10.01 10.04
C ASP A 81 15.17 -10.08 11.48
N PRO A 82 15.71 -10.98 12.32
CA PRO A 82 15.26 -11.12 13.71
C PRO A 82 15.54 -9.85 14.52
N VAL A 83 16.52 -9.02 14.13
CA VAL A 83 16.87 -7.78 14.84
C VAL A 83 15.68 -6.83 14.84
N THR A 84 14.97 -6.71 13.72
CA THR A 84 13.80 -5.83 13.63
C THR A 84 12.75 -6.16 14.69
N LEU A 85 12.31 -7.41 14.79
CA LEU A 85 11.28 -7.81 15.76
C LEU A 85 11.77 -7.77 17.21
N ILE A 86 13.03 -8.12 17.45
CA ILE A 86 13.65 -8.02 18.79
C ILE A 86 13.67 -6.55 19.25
N VAL A 87 14.09 -5.62 18.39
CA VAL A 87 14.11 -4.19 18.72
C VAL A 87 12.70 -3.66 18.96
N ILE A 88 11.72 -4.08 18.15
CA ILE A 88 10.31 -3.73 18.35
C ILE A 88 9.82 -4.20 19.72
N LEU A 89 10.05 -5.48 20.05
CA LEU A 89 9.67 -6.06 21.33
C LEU A 89 10.34 -5.33 22.51
N CYS A 90 11.66 -5.10 22.43
CA CYS A 90 12.40 -4.34 23.44
C CYS A 90 11.84 -2.93 23.61
N GLY A 91 11.49 -2.24 22.52
CA GLY A 91 10.89 -0.91 22.57
C GLY A 91 9.50 -0.88 23.20
N ILE A 92 8.71 -1.95 23.07
CA ILE A 92 7.43 -2.09 23.78
C ILE A 92 7.68 -2.33 25.27
N LEU A 93 8.63 -3.20 25.63
CA LEU A 93 8.88 -3.60 27.01
C LEU A 93 9.67 -2.57 27.84
N ILE A 94 10.45 -1.68 27.21
CA ILE A 94 11.29 -0.70 27.93
C ILE A 94 10.49 0.25 28.82
N VAL A 95 9.21 0.43 28.54
CA VAL A 95 8.32 1.31 29.31
C VAL A 95 8.13 0.85 30.76
N PHE A 96 8.26 -0.46 31.03
CA PHE A 96 8.20 -1.01 32.38
C PHE A 96 9.38 -0.58 33.25
N TRP A 97 10.53 -0.26 32.64
CA TRP A 97 11.70 0.30 33.32
C TRP A 97 11.67 1.83 33.38
N ASN A 98 11.26 2.51 32.30
CA ASN A 98 11.26 3.98 32.26
C ASN A 98 10.14 4.61 33.11
N LYS A 99 8.99 3.94 33.24
CA LYS A 99 7.79 4.41 33.96
C LYS A 99 7.31 5.82 33.58
N LYS A 100 7.62 6.27 32.35
CA LYS A 100 7.16 7.55 31.81
C LYS A 100 5.88 7.33 31.00
N ILE A 101 4.82 8.06 31.33
CA ILE A 101 3.53 7.96 30.60
C ILE A 101 3.69 8.24 29.10
N LYS A 102 4.55 9.20 28.72
CA LYS A 102 4.80 9.54 27.31
C LYS A 102 5.35 8.34 26.53
N ASP A 103 6.32 7.63 27.11
CA ASP A 103 6.92 6.43 26.50
C ASP A 103 5.89 5.30 26.42
N THR A 104 5.06 5.15 27.47
CA THR A 104 3.97 4.16 27.50
C THR A 104 2.98 4.40 26.36
N LEU A 105 2.55 5.63 26.13
CA LEU A 105 1.60 5.96 25.05
C LEU A 105 2.15 5.65 23.66
N VAL A 106 3.44 5.93 23.41
CA VAL A 106 4.09 5.61 22.14
C VAL A 106 4.23 4.09 21.97
N ALA A 107 4.65 3.37 23.02
CA ALA A 107 4.75 1.90 22.99
C ALA A 107 3.38 1.24 22.77
N THR A 108 2.31 1.76 23.38
CA THR A 108 0.93 1.33 23.10
C THR A 108 0.60 1.51 21.63
N GLY A 109 0.98 2.63 21.02
CA GLY A 109 0.77 2.88 19.60
C GLY A 109 1.51 1.89 18.71
N VAL A 110 2.76 1.56 19.03
CA VAL A 110 3.55 0.52 18.36
C VAL A 110 2.85 -0.84 18.46
N PHE A 111 2.36 -1.20 19.65
CA PHE A 111 1.62 -2.45 19.87
C PHE A 111 0.32 -2.50 19.06
N LEU A 112 -0.48 -1.42 19.05
CA LEU A 112 -1.72 -1.35 18.27
C LEU A 112 -1.45 -1.49 16.76
N TYR A 113 -0.38 -0.87 16.26
CA TYR A 113 0.02 -1.02 14.88
C TYR A 113 0.46 -2.46 14.56
N LEU A 114 1.19 -3.12 15.46
CA LEU A 114 1.56 -4.54 15.29
C LEU A 114 0.31 -5.44 15.20
N VAL A 115 -0.67 -5.21 16.07
CA VAL A 115 -1.97 -5.92 16.02
C VAL A 115 -2.68 -5.65 14.69
N TYR A 116 -2.68 -4.40 14.23
CA TYR A 116 -3.24 -4.03 12.93
C TYR A 116 -2.57 -4.78 11.77
N VAL A 117 -1.23 -4.86 11.75
CA VAL A 117 -0.48 -5.60 10.73
C VAL A 117 -0.90 -7.07 10.69
N ILE A 118 -1.04 -7.72 11.85
CA ILE A 118 -1.53 -9.11 11.92
C ILE A 118 -2.97 -9.20 11.39
N GLN A 119 -3.83 -8.26 11.78
CA GLN A 119 -5.24 -8.25 11.39
C GLN A 119 -5.46 -8.09 9.88
N ILE A 120 -4.58 -7.38 9.17
CA ILE A 120 -4.68 -7.19 7.72
C ILE A 120 -3.91 -8.24 6.91
N GLY A 121 -3.20 -9.16 7.58
CA GLY A 121 -2.39 -10.18 6.92
C GLY A 121 -0.99 -9.76 6.50
N GLY A 122 -0.46 -8.65 7.02
CA GLY A 122 0.85 -8.14 6.64
C GLY A 122 0.88 -7.50 5.25
N ASP A 123 2.02 -7.61 4.56
CA ASP A 123 2.22 -7.19 3.17
C ASP A 123 2.87 -8.35 2.39
N PHE A 124 2.83 -8.29 1.06
CA PHE A 124 3.68 -9.14 0.22
C PHE A 124 5.16 -8.72 0.28
N MET A 125 5.44 -7.48 0.70
CA MET A 125 6.81 -6.96 0.83
C MET A 125 7.34 -7.23 2.25
N SER A 126 8.34 -8.11 2.36
CA SER A 126 8.98 -8.45 3.63
C SER A 126 9.46 -7.20 4.38
N GLY A 127 9.24 -7.15 5.70
CA GLY A 127 9.73 -6.09 6.60
C GLY A 127 9.11 -4.69 6.43
N ARG A 128 8.36 -4.42 5.36
CA ARG A 128 7.84 -3.09 5.00
C ARG A 128 7.04 -2.43 6.13
N PHE A 129 6.10 -3.15 6.74
CA PHE A 129 5.28 -2.58 7.82
C PHE A 129 6.05 -2.41 9.14
N PHE A 130 7.18 -3.10 9.30
CA PHE A 130 7.98 -3.04 10.52
C PHE A 130 8.98 -1.89 10.53
N SER A 131 9.29 -1.27 9.39
CA SER A 131 10.29 -0.20 9.32
C SER A 131 9.97 1.00 10.22
N THR A 132 8.71 1.45 10.25
CA THR A 132 8.29 2.55 11.13
C THR A 132 8.30 2.12 12.61
N LEU A 133 7.91 0.88 12.90
CA LEU A 133 7.94 0.35 14.27
C LEU A 133 9.37 0.23 14.79
N LEU A 134 10.28 -0.27 13.97
CA LEU A 134 11.71 -0.36 14.26
C LEU A 134 12.28 1.02 14.64
N LEU A 135 12.01 2.04 13.83
CA LEU A 135 12.48 3.39 14.10
C LEU A 135 11.97 3.91 15.45
N ILE A 136 10.67 3.78 15.70
CA ILE A 136 10.04 4.31 16.91
C ILE A 136 10.50 3.54 18.16
N SER A 137 10.60 2.22 18.07
CA SER A 137 11.14 1.38 19.14
C SER A 137 12.61 1.67 19.42
N THR A 138 13.42 1.93 18.37
CA THR A 138 14.82 2.38 18.54
C THR A 138 14.88 3.71 19.29
N VAL A 139 14.03 4.68 18.93
CA VAL A 139 13.95 5.96 19.64
C VAL A 139 13.56 5.78 21.11
N LEU A 140 12.61 4.89 21.41
CA LEU A 140 12.22 4.57 22.80
C LEU A 140 13.40 3.96 23.60
N LEU A 141 14.15 3.05 22.98
CA LEU A 141 15.31 2.41 23.60
C LEU A 141 16.44 3.42 23.84
N VAL A 142 16.82 4.21 22.83
CA VAL A 142 17.91 5.20 22.95
C VAL A 142 17.61 6.26 24.01
N ARG A 143 16.34 6.64 24.19
CA ARG A 143 15.89 7.61 25.20
C ARG A 143 15.66 6.99 26.58
N SER A 144 15.83 5.69 26.73
CA SER A 144 15.69 5.01 28.02
C SER A 144 16.86 5.35 28.93
N ARG A 145 16.60 5.43 30.24
CA ARG A 145 17.67 5.68 31.23
C ARG A 145 18.75 4.59 31.20
N PHE A 146 18.34 3.36 30.84
CA PHE A 146 19.23 2.21 30.71
C PHE A 146 20.30 2.46 29.64
N PHE A 147 19.88 2.82 28.43
CA PHE A 147 20.81 3.10 27.34
C PHE A 147 21.48 4.47 27.45
N GLU A 148 20.86 5.49 28.06
CA GLU A 148 21.53 6.77 28.31
C GLU A 148 22.85 6.59 29.07
N ARG A 149 22.89 5.69 30.06
CA ARG A 149 24.09 5.41 30.86
C ARG A 149 25.15 4.62 30.09
N ILE A 150 24.76 3.71 29.21
CA ILE A 150 25.66 2.90 28.37
C ILE A 150 26.22 3.74 27.21
N LEU A 151 25.35 4.52 26.56
CA LEU A 151 25.67 5.30 25.37
C LEU A 151 26.45 6.59 25.66
N GLN A 152 26.40 7.17 26.87
CA GLN A 152 27.22 8.36 27.19
C GLN A 152 28.71 8.18 26.85
N ASN A 153 29.23 6.96 26.94
CA ASN A 153 30.62 6.62 26.60
C ASN A 153 30.81 6.10 25.16
N ALA A 154 29.72 5.80 24.44
CA ALA A 154 29.76 5.10 23.15
C ALA A 154 28.85 5.71 22.05
N ARG A 155 28.22 6.87 22.30
CA ARG A 155 27.21 7.51 21.42
C ARG A 155 27.68 7.61 19.98
N LEU A 156 28.88 8.14 19.77
CA LEU A 156 29.46 8.30 18.44
C LEU A 156 29.65 6.94 17.74
N TYR A 157 30.12 5.93 18.46
CA TYR A 157 30.32 4.57 17.94
C TYR A 157 29.00 3.88 17.60
N CYS A 158 27.94 4.06 18.40
CA CYS A 158 26.63 3.51 18.07
C CYS A 158 25.99 4.20 16.86
N TYR A 159 26.14 5.52 16.71
CA TYR A 159 25.71 6.22 15.49
C TYR A 159 26.52 5.77 14.27
N LEU A 160 27.84 5.60 14.41
CA LEU A 160 28.71 5.08 13.36
C LEU A 160 28.37 3.64 13.00
N ILE A 161 28.11 2.76 13.97
CA ILE A 161 27.72 1.36 13.73
C ILE A 161 26.35 1.31 13.05
N LEU A 162 25.37 2.11 13.46
CA LEU A 162 24.07 2.18 12.78
C LEU A 162 24.20 2.74 11.36
N LEU A 163 25.06 3.74 11.15
CA LEU A 163 25.39 4.26 9.81
C LEU A 163 26.09 3.20 8.95
N ILE A 164 27.06 2.48 9.51
CA ILE A 164 27.83 1.43 8.83
C ILE A 164 26.91 0.24 8.50
N LEU A 165 26.11 -0.25 9.45
CA LEU A 165 25.16 -1.35 9.23
C LEU A 165 24.05 -0.95 8.24
N GLY A 166 23.56 0.28 8.30
CA GLY A 166 22.63 0.82 7.29
C GLY A 166 23.25 0.91 5.89
N SER A 167 24.55 1.22 5.82
CA SER A 167 25.33 1.26 4.58
C SER A 167 25.74 -0.14 4.08
N TYR A 168 25.88 -1.11 4.99
CA TYR A 168 26.25 -2.50 4.71
C TYR A 168 25.07 -3.40 4.33
N THR A 169 23.91 -2.84 4.00
CA THR A 169 22.81 -3.59 3.38
C THR A 169 23.10 -3.92 1.91
N ILE A 170 24.32 -4.42 1.66
CA ILE A 170 24.64 -5.30 0.53
C ILE A 170 23.78 -6.53 0.77
N SER A 171 22.62 -6.59 0.11
CA SER A 171 21.81 -7.80 0.12
C SER A 171 22.71 -8.91 -0.41
N PRO A 172 23.02 -9.96 0.37
CA PRO A 172 23.60 -11.14 -0.24
C PRO A 172 22.59 -11.61 -1.30
N TYR A 173 23.09 -11.97 -2.48
CA TYR A 173 22.34 -12.41 -3.67
C TYR A 173 21.50 -13.69 -3.46
N THR A 174 21.27 -14.09 -2.22
CA THR A 174 20.45 -15.23 -1.87
C THR A 174 18.99 -14.85 -2.03
N PHE A 175 18.45 -15.14 -3.22
CA PHE A 175 17.02 -15.26 -3.43
C PHE A 175 16.48 -16.30 -2.45
N LEU A 176 15.88 -15.83 -1.37
CA LEU A 176 15.12 -16.66 -0.45
C LEU A 176 13.72 -16.81 -1.03
N SER A 177 13.24 -18.06 -1.15
CA SER A 177 11.97 -18.37 -1.80
C SER A 177 10.81 -17.52 -1.28
N GLU A 178 9.89 -17.18 -2.18
CA GLU A 178 8.62 -16.53 -1.86
C GLU A 178 7.69 -17.51 -1.16
N GLU A 179 7.94 -17.81 0.11
CA GLU A 179 7.04 -18.64 0.91
C GLU A 179 5.80 -17.83 1.32
N ASN A 180 4.62 -18.45 1.24
CA ASN A 180 3.34 -17.84 1.62
C ASN A 180 3.05 -16.49 0.94
N GLY A 181 3.58 -16.26 -0.27
CA GLY A 181 3.37 -15.02 -1.03
C GLY A 181 4.09 -13.78 -0.47
N ILE A 182 5.07 -13.96 0.42
CA ILE A 182 5.89 -12.87 0.97
C ILE A 182 7.27 -12.90 0.31
N ALA A 183 7.69 -11.77 -0.24
CA ALA A 183 8.95 -11.64 -0.95
C ALA A 183 9.82 -10.52 -0.38
N ASP A 184 11.13 -10.75 -0.39
CA ASP A 184 12.11 -9.67 -0.29
C ASP A 184 12.23 -8.98 -1.66
N GLU A 185 11.32 -8.05 -1.93
CA GLU A 185 11.29 -7.28 -3.17
C GLU A 185 12.59 -6.49 -3.41
N LYS A 186 13.35 -6.14 -2.35
CA LYS A 186 14.67 -5.52 -2.55
C LYS A 186 15.60 -6.53 -3.23
N SER A 187 15.69 -7.76 -2.72
CA SER A 187 16.52 -8.80 -3.35
C SER A 187 16.12 -9.08 -4.80
N VAL A 188 14.82 -9.03 -5.12
CA VAL A 188 14.27 -9.27 -6.47
C VAL A 188 14.72 -8.20 -7.46
N TYR A 189 14.61 -6.92 -7.11
CA TYR A 189 14.91 -5.83 -8.05
C TYR A 189 16.33 -5.30 -7.97
N TYR A 190 17.04 -5.50 -6.86
CA TYR A 190 18.33 -4.84 -6.63
C TYR A 190 19.32 -5.14 -7.76
N SER A 191 19.42 -6.39 -8.22
CA SER A 191 20.30 -6.79 -9.33
C SER A 191 19.92 -6.17 -10.68
N ALA A 192 18.74 -5.57 -10.83
CA ALA A 192 18.30 -4.96 -12.06
C ALA A 192 18.18 -3.43 -12.00
N THR A 193 18.00 -2.85 -10.81
CA THR A 193 17.71 -1.43 -10.64
C THR A 193 18.76 -0.65 -9.83
N ASN A 194 19.82 -1.30 -9.33
CA ASN A 194 20.82 -0.60 -8.52
C ASN A 194 21.74 0.30 -9.37
N LEU A 195 22.08 1.47 -8.83
CA LEU A 195 22.95 2.47 -9.48
C LEU A 195 24.45 2.18 -9.33
N LEU A 196 24.83 1.10 -8.63
CA LEU A 196 26.22 0.74 -8.34
C LEU A 196 26.72 -0.39 -9.24
N GLN A 197 25.96 -0.77 -10.27
CA GLN A 197 26.31 -1.83 -11.20
C GLN A 197 27.52 -1.43 -12.05
N PRO A 198 28.60 -2.24 -12.07
CA PRO A 198 29.74 -2.02 -12.96
C PRO A 198 29.35 -1.86 -14.44
N GLU A 199 28.26 -2.53 -14.85
CA GLU A 199 27.74 -2.51 -16.21
C GLU A 199 27.17 -1.15 -16.62
N LEU A 200 26.79 -0.27 -15.67
CA LEU A 200 26.41 1.13 -15.96
C LEU A 200 27.56 1.94 -16.57
N ILE A 201 28.81 1.54 -16.27
CA ILE A 201 30.03 2.21 -16.76
C ILE A 201 30.29 1.83 -18.23
N ASN A 202 29.74 0.70 -18.68
CA ASN A 202 29.81 0.27 -20.07
C ASN A 202 28.59 0.81 -20.83
N ASN A 203 28.79 1.81 -21.71
CA ASN A 203 27.77 2.60 -22.43
C ASN A 203 26.70 1.84 -23.27
N ASN A 204 26.62 0.51 -23.20
CA ASN A 204 25.65 -0.31 -23.93
C ASN A 204 24.55 -0.93 -23.04
N PHE A 205 24.45 -0.52 -21.77
CA PHE A 205 23.50 -1.10 -20.82
C PHE A 205 22.19 -0.30 -20.73
N ILE A 206 21.04 -0.97 -20.95
CA ILE A 206 19.71 -0.36 -20.80
C ILE A 206 19.20 -0.67 -19.39
N MET A 207 19.03 0.37 -18.57
CA MET A 207 18.49 0.26 -17.22
C MET A 207 16.96 0.40 -17.18
N PRO A 208 16.26 -0.39 -16.33
CA PRO A 208 16.75 -1.56 -15.62
C PRO A 208 16.80 -2.77 -16.53
N ASN A 209 17.79 -3.63 -16.31
CA ASN A 209 17.86 -4.94 -16.97
C ASN A 209 16.92 -5.91 -16.25
N TYR A 210 15.62 -5.72 -16.44
CA TYR A 210 14.58 -6.55 -15.86
C TYR A 210 13.54 -6.92 -16.91
N TYR A 211 13.04 -8.16 -16.82
CA TYR A 211 12.13 -8.68 -17.84
C TYR A 211 10.84 -7.85 -17.98
N TRP A 212 10.34 -7.23 -16.90
CA TRP A 212 9.18 -6.32 -17.00
C TRP A 212 9.47 -5.07 -17.82
N ALA A 213 10.65 -4.45 -17.63
CA ALA A 213 11.05 -3.29 -18.44
C ALA A 213 11.24 -3.67 -19.91
N HIS A 214 11.94 -4.78 -20.18
CA HIS A 214 12.12 -5.28 -21.55
C HIS A 214 10.80 -5.60 -22.24
N ASN A 215 9.85 -6.19 -21.53
CA ASN A 215 8.52 -6.45 -22.07
C ASN A 215 7.75 -5.15 -22.37
N GLY A 216 7.88 -4.14 -21.51
CA GLY A 216 7.33 -2.81 -21.73
C GLY A 216 7.90 -2.17 -23.01
N PHE A 217 9.23 -2.09 -23.11
CA PHE A 217 9.90 -1.57 -24.30
C PHE A 217 9.51 -2.29 -25.59
N ARG A 218 9.49 -3.63 -25.58
CA ARG A 218 9.05 -4.43 -26.73
C ARG A 218 7.60 -4.15 -27.10
N HIS A 219 6.72 -3.94 -26.11
CA HIS A 219 5.33 -3.60 -26.37
C HIS A 219 5.21 -2.24 -27.05
N ASN A 220 5.95 -1.24 -26.58
CA ASN A 220 6.02 0.09 -27.18
C ASN A 220 6.48 0.01 -28.64
N LEU A 221 7.57 -0.71 -28.92
CA LEU A 221 8.12 -0.88 -30.27
C LEU A 221 7.15 -1.58 -31.23
N ASN A 222 6.34 -2.51 -30.72
CA ASN A 222 5.31 -3.19 -31.51
C ASN A 222 4.11 -2.28 -31.86
N GLY A 223 4.07 -1.04 -31.35
CA GLY A 223 3.00 -0.07 -31.63
C GLY A 223 1.64 -0.43 -31.04
N LYS A 224 1.58 -1.44 -30.15
CA LYS A 224 0.34 -1.84 -29.49
C LYS A 224 0.00 -0.80 -28.40
N LYS A 225 -1.24 -0.30 -28.45
CA LYS A 225 -1.74 0.71 -27.51
C LYS A 225 -2.55 0.12 -26.35
N LYS A 226 -2.72 -1.21 -26.30
CA LYS A 226 -3.61 -1.88 -25.35
C LYS A 226 -3.02 -3.19 -24.88
N THR A 227 -3.23 -3.50 -23.60
CA THR A 227 -2.86 -4.79 -23.03
C THR A 227 -3.64 -5.06 -21.76
N ILE A 228 -3.87 -6.34 -21.46
CA ILE A 228 -4.46 -6.79 -20.20
C ILE A 228 -3.35 -7.51 -19.45
N ARG A 229 -2.97 -7.01 -18.28
CA ARG A 229 -1.88 -7.58 -17.49
C ARG A 229 -2.06 -7.31 -16.00
N PRO A 230 -1.59 -8.21 -15.12
CA PRO A 230 -1.34 -7.87 -13.74
C PRO A 230 -0.04 -7.05 -13.60
N SER A 231 0.18 -6.49 -12.41
CA SER A 231 1.49 -5.94 -12.00
C SER A 231 2.05 -4.87 -12.94
N SER A 232 1.23 -3.88 -13.26
CA SER A 232 1.53 -2.85 -14.27
C SER A 232 2.76 -1.99 -14.00
N GLY A 233 3.34 -1.94 -12.80
CA GLY A 233 4.40 -1.00 -12.39
C GLY A 233 5.51 -0.73 -13.42
N MET A 234 6.54 -1.57 -13.48
CA MET A 234 7.68 -1.37 -14.38
C MET A 234 7.28 -1.56 -15.85
N TYR A 235 6.43 -2.55 -16.14
CA TYR A 235 5.99 -2.83 -17.50
C TYR A 235 5.27 -1.64 -18.16
N ALA A 236 4.28 -1.04 -17.49
CA ALA A 236 3.49 0.05 -18.04
C ALA A 236 4.33 1.33 -18.18
N PHE A 237 5.23 1.58 -17.22
CA PHE A 237 6.18 2.69 -17.31
C PHE A 237 7.02 2.60 -18.59
N TYR A 238 7.62 1.44 -18.87
CA TYR A 238 8.46 1.24 -20.06
C TYR A 238 7.67 1.02 -21.36
N ALA A 239 6.39 0.66 -21.27
CA ALA A 239 5.50 0.62 -22.42
C ALA A 239 5.10 2.01 -22.94
N GLY A 240 5.35 3.07 -22.17
CA GLY A 240 5.13 4.47 -22.55
C GLY A 240 3.73 4.98 -22.22
N SER A 241 3.50 6.29 -22.38
CA SER A 241 2.26 6.96 -21.96
C SER A 241 1.05 6.68 -22.86
N ASP A 242 1.27 6.17 -24.07
CA ASP A 242 0.23 5.97 -25.08
C ASP A 242 -0.45 4.60 -24.98
N ILE A 243 0.00 3.76 -24.06
CA ILE A 243 -0.63 2.46 -23.76
C ILE A 243 -1.74 2.61 -22.72
N HIS A 244 -2.83 1.87 -22.92
CA HIS A 244 -3.82 1.60 -21.88
C HIS A 244 -3.63 0.16 -21.37
N VAL A 245 -3.33 0.03 -20.07
CA VAL A 245 -3.18 -1.25 -19.39
C VAL A 245 -4.40 -1.51 -18.53
N VAL A 246 -5.15 -2.55 -18.85
CA VAL A 246 -6.18 -3.09 -17.95
C VAL A 246 -5.45 -3.91 -16.89
N ASP A 247 -5.37 -3.35 -15.68
CA ASP A 247 -4.67 -3.95 -14.55
C ASP A 247 -5.55 -4.98 -13.84
N LEU A 248 -5.23 -6.26 -14.02
CA LEU A 248 -6.01 -7.37 -13.45
C LEU A 248 -6.01 -7.42 -11.91
N HIS A 249 -5.07 -6.74 -11.25
CA HIS A 249 -5.11 -6.58 -9.79
C HIS A 249 -6.03 -5.44 -9.33
N GLY A 250 -6.55 -4.64 -10.26
CA GLY A 250 -7.33 -3.45 -9.97
C GLY A 250 -6.53 -2.31 -9.34
N LEU A 251 -5.20 -2.38 -9.22
CA LEU A 251 -4.43 -1.34 -8.53
C LEU A 251 -4.49 -0.02 -9.30
N GLY A 252 -4.29 -0.09 -10.63
CA GLY A 252 -4.40 1.04 -11.55
C GLY A 252 -5.74 1.15 -12.29
N ASP A 253 -6.61 0.13 -12.21
CA ASP A 253 -7.87 0.09 -12.96
C ASP A 253 -9.06 0.55 -12.10
N PRO A 254 -9.82 1.58 -12.51
CA PRO A 254 -10.89 2.15 -11.70
C PRO A 254 -12.14 1.27 -11.66
N LEU A 255 -12.46 0.50 -12.69
CA LEU A 255 -13.63 -0.38 -12.64
C LEU A 255 -13.30 -1.65 -11.86
N LEU A 256 -12.18 -2.31 -12.19
CA LEU A 256 -11.82 -3.57 -11.56
C LEU A 256 -11.61 -3.40 -10.06
N SER A 257 -11.04 -2.29 -9.57
CA SER A 257 -10.88 -2.07 -8.12
C SER A 257 -12.18 -2.09 -7.30
N ARG A 258 -13.34 -2.00 -7.96
CA ARG A 258 -14.69 -2.02 -7.37
C ARG A 258 -15.41 -3.35 -7.56
N LEU A 259 -14.81 -4.29 -8.29
CA LEU A 259 -15.33 -5.64 -8.46
C LEU A 259 -14.68 -6.61 -7.45
N PRO A 260 -15.40 -7.67 -7.04
CA PRO A 260 -14.82 -8.69 -6.17
C PRO A 260 -13.65 -9.40 -6.88
N PRO A 261 -12.62 -9.80 -6.14
CA PRO A 261 -11.58 -10.66 -6.69
C PRO A 261 -12.12 -12.06 -6.99
N VAL A 262 -11.44 -12.75 -7.90
CA VAL A 262 -11.67 -14.18 -8.15
C VAL A 262 -11.14 -14.96 -6.96
N GLU A 263 -11.86 -16.01 -6.55
CA GLU A 263 -11.38 -16.93 -5.51
C GLU A 263 -10.01 -17.53 -5.88
N GLN A 264 -9.10 -17.52 -4.93
CA GLN A 264 -7.70 -17.95 -5.09
C GLN A 264 -7.28 -18.73 -3.86
N GLU A 265 -6.79 -19.95 -4.06
CA GLU A 265 -6.23 -20.78 -2.97
C GLU A 265 -4.90 -20.18 -2.47
N ASP A 266 -3.99 -19.83 -3.39
CA ASP A 266 -2.69 -19.22 -3.11
C ASP A 266 -2.71 -17.70 -3.32
N PHE A 267 -3.45 -16.99 -2.46
CA PHE A 267 -3.52 -15.53 -2.54
C PHE A 267 -2.23 -14.85 -2.09
N ARG A 268 -1.93 -13.70 -2.71
CA ARG A 268 -0.83 -12.82 -2.31
C ARG A 268 -1.38 -11.48 -1.87
N ILE A 269 -1.04 -11.05 -0.64
CA ILE A 269 -1.59 -9.82 -0.06
C ILE A 269 -1.37 -8.64 -1.01
N GLY A 270 -2.47 -8.02 -1.42
CA GLY A 270 -2.47 -6.85 -2.30
C GLY A 270 -2.34 -7.13 -3.80
N HIS A 271 -2.35 -8.40 -4.23
CA HIS A 271 -2.32 -8.83 -5.63
C HIS A 271 -3.51 -9.75 -5.96
N PHE A 272 -4.73 -9.25 -5.72
CA PHE A 272 -5.94 -10.04 -5.93
C PHE A 272 -6.44 -9.90 -7.37
N PHE A 273 -6.38 -10.99 -8.13
CA PHE A 273 -6.87 -11.04 -9.50
C PHE A 273 -8.38 -10.82 -9.60
N ARG A 274 -8.80 -10.16 -10.68
CA ARG A 274 -10.19 -9.87 -11.00
C ARG A 274 -10.48 -10.23 -12.44
N SER A 275 -11.66 -10.79 -12.68
CA SER A 275 -12.12 -11.07 -14.03
C SER A 275 -12.38 -9.76 -14.77
N THR A 276 -11.91 -9.68 -16.02
CA THR A 276 -12.27 -8.59 -16.91
C THR A 276 -13.73 -8.79 -17.38
N PRO A 277 -14.63 -7.80 -17.18
CA PRO A 277 -16.00 -7.90 -17.69
C PRO A 277 -16.03 -8.02 -19.21
N ALA A 278 -17.05 -8.70 -19.73
CA ALA A 278 -17.24 -8.86 -21.16
C ALA A 278 -17.38 -7.48 -21.83
N GLY A 279 -16.56 -7.26 -22.87
CA GLY A 279 -16.53 -6.01 -23.62
C GLY A 279 -15.76 -4.84 -23.02
N TYR A 280 -15.33 -4.90 -21.74
CA TYR A 280 -14.57 -3.82 -21.08
C TYR A 280 -13.23 -3.50 -21.77
N TRP A 281 -12.54 -4.52 -22.29
CA TRP A 281 -11.19 -4.38 -22.84
C TRP A 281 -11.15 -4.04 -24.34
N LYS A 282 -12.31 -3.96 -25.03
CA LYS A 282 -12.36 -3.94 -26.50
C LYS A 282 -11.91 -2.58 -27.11
N TYR A 283 -12.09 -1.43 -26.45
CA TYR A 283 -11.87 -0.10 -27.07
C TYR A 283 -11.14 0.94 -26.19
N ASP A 284 -10.54 1.95 -26.84
CA ASP A 284 -9.75 3.02 -26.20
C ASP A 284 -10.60 3.90 -25.30
N ARG A 285 -10.11 4.25 -24.09
CA ARG A 285 -10.66 5.26 -23.16
C ARG A 285 -12.18 5.47 -23.32
N SER A 286 -12.92 4.37 -23.37
CA SER A 286 -14.33 4.41 -23.75
C SER A 286 -15.14 4.73 -22.51
N PHE A 287 -16.33 5.30 -22.69
CA PHE A 287 -17.32 5.48 -21.62
C PHE A 287 -18.02 4.14 -21.26
N GLY A 288 -17.39 3.01 -21.59
CA GLY A 288 -17.90 1.67 -21.32
C GLY A 288 -19.04 1.24 -22.23
N ASN A 289 -19.26 1.90 -23.36
CA ASN A 289 -20.32 1.63 -24.36
C ASN A 289 -20.41 0.16 -24.80
N GLU A 290 -19.36 -0.60 -24.57
CA GLU A 290 -19.15 -1.95 -25.06
C GLU A 290 -19.21 -2.98 -23.93
N ILE A 291 -19.37 -2.54 -22.67
CA ILE A 291 -19.65 -3.42 -21.53
C ILE A 291 -21.01 -4.06 -21.77
N GLU A 292 -21.02 -5.39 -21.89
CA GLU A 292 -22.19 -6.15 -22.34
C GLU A 292 -23.31 -6.15 -21.28
N ASP A 293 -22.96 -6.18 -19.99
CA ASP A 293 -23.94 -6.13 -18.90
C ASP A 293 -24.51 -4.70 -18.72
N PRO A 294 -25.85 -4.52 -18.76
CA PRO A 294 -26.46 -3.20 -18.73
C PRO A 294 -26.32 -2.48 -17.38
N ASN A 295 -26.21 -3.21 -16.26
CA ASN A 295 -26.07 -2.61 -14.94
C ASN A 295 -24.63 -2.14 -14.72
N LEU A 296 -23.66 -2.98 -15.05
CA LEU A 296 -22.25 -2.63 -15.01
C LEU A 296 -21.90 -1.51 -15.99
N HIS A 297 -22.50 -1.52 -17.19
CA HIS A 297 -22.39 -0.44 -18.15
C HIS A 297 -22.83 0.90 -17.53
N LYS A 298 -24.05 0.96 -16.97
CA LYS A 298 -24.57 2.16 -16.28
C LYS A 298 -23.68 2.59 -15.12
N TYR A 299 -23.15 1.65 -14.34
CA TYR A 299 -22.25 1.97 -13.23
C TYR A 299 -20.97 2.64 -13.75
N TYR A 300 -20.37 2.06 -14.79
CA TYR A 300 -19.16 2.58 -15.39
C TYR A 300 -19.39 3.92 -16.09
N GLU A 301 -20.54 4.15 -16.74
CA GLU A 301 -20.88 5.49 -17.27
C GLU A 301 -20.80 6.57 -16.18
N LYS A 302 -21.30 6.28 -14.98
CA LYS A 302 -21.19 7.23 -13.85
C LYS A 302 -19.75 7.37 -13.38
N LEU A 303 -19.00 6.28 -13.33
CA LEU A 303 -17.59 6.31 -12.95
C LEU A 303 -16.74 7.09 -13.97
N SER A 304 -17.04 6.96 -15.26
CA SER A 304 -16.37 7.67 -16.35
C SER A 304 -16.50 9.19 -16.25
N ILE A 305 -17.59 9.71 -15.66
CA ILE A 305 -17.70 11.15 -15.35
C ILE A 305 -16.56 11.58 -14.43
N LEU A 306 -16.18 10.76 -13.45
CA LEU A 306 -15.10 11.09 -12.52
C LEU A 306 -13.71 10.96 -13.16
N ILE A 307 -13.55 10.00 -14.07
CA ILE A 307 -12.26 9.67 -14.72
C ILE A 307 -11.94 10.60 -15.90
N HIS A 308 -12.96 11.01 -16.68
CA HIS A 308 -12.75 11.64 -17.99
C HIS A 308 -13.23 13.09 -18.10
N ASP A 309 -14.07 13.59 -17.18
CA ASP A 309 -14.55 14.97 -17.26
C ASP A 309 -13.39 15.96 -17.08
N LYS A 310 -13.27 16.88 -18.03
CA LYS A 310 -12.23 17.93 -18.03
C LYS A 310 -12.54 19.03 -17.01
N ASN A 311 -13.81 19.23 -16.69
CA ASN A 311 -14.22 20.24 -15.71
C ASN A 311 -14.39 19.59 -14.33
N LEU A 312 -13.34 19.69 -13.51
CA LEU A 312 -13.34 19.10 -12.17
C LEU A 312 -14.45 19.61 -11.24
N LEU A 313 -14.98 20.82 -11.49
CA LEU A 313 -16.00 21.48 -10.68
C LEU A 313 -17.38 21.52 -11.35
N SER A 314 -17.62 20.72 -12.40
CA SER A 314 -18.93 20.65 -13.02
C SER A 314 -19.98 20.17 -12.00
N PRO A 315 -21.20 20.76 -11.95
CA PRO A 315 -22.23 20.33 -11.01
C PRO A 315 -22.55 18.83 -11.12
N GLN A 316 -22.56 18.31 -12.35
CA GLN A 316 -22.77 16.89 -12.62
C GLN A 316 -21.67 16.02 -11.98
N ARG A 317 -20.40 16.41 -12.11
CA ARG A 317 -19.28 15.68 -11.51
C ARG A 317 -19.33 15.73 -9.99
N LEU A 318 -19.60 16.90 -9.39
CA LEU A 318 -19.71 17.05 -7.93
C LEU A 318 -20.84 16.20 -7.34
N ILE A 319 -22.02 16.16 -7.98
CA ILE A 319 -23.13 15.27 -7.60
C ILE A 319 -22.70 13.80 -7.74
N THR A 320 -21.97 13.47 -8.80
CA THR A 320 -21.49 12.10 -9.05
C THR A 320 -20.46 11.67 -8.01
N ILE A 321 -19.56 12.55 -7.58
CA ILE A 321 -18.62 12.31 -6.47
C ILE A 321 -19.41 11.95 -5.22
N TRP A 322 -20.39 12.78 -4.84
CA TRP A 322 -21.19 12.53 -3.66
C TRP A 322 -21.91 11.17 -3.75
N ARG A 323 -22.60 10.88 -4.86
CA ARG A 323 -23.33 9.62 -5.08
C ARG A 323 -22.43 8.39 -5.09
N MET A 324 -21.25 8.47 -5.71
CA MET A 324 -20.28 7.37 -5.73
C MET A 324 -19.75 7.06 -4.33
N ASN A 325 -19.40 8.09 -3.56
CA ASN A 325 -18.82 7.91 -2.23
C ASN A 325 -19.85 7.58 -1.14
N THR A 326 -21.15 7.87 -1.36
CA THR A 326 -22.24 7.44 -0.47
C THR A 326 -22.83 6.07 -0.81
N GLY A 327 -22.34 5.42 -1.88
CA GLY A 327 -22.84 4.11 -2.31
C GLY A 327 -24.18 4.15 -3.04
N TYR A 328 -24.65 5.31 -3.49
CA TYR A 328 -25.93 5.46 -4.20
C TYR A 328 -26.04 4.57 -5.45
N TYR A 329 -24.92 4.27 -6.10
CA TYR A 329 -24.88 3.42 -7.30
C TYR A 329 -24.57 1.94 -7.02
N ASN A 330 -24.45 1.51 -5.74
CA ASN A 330 -24.04 0.15 -5.41
C ASN A 330 -25.02 -0.92 -5.90
N TYR A 331 -26.32 -0.61 -5.96
CA TYR A 331 -27.33 -1.53 -6.49
C TYR A 331 -27.01 -2.02 -7.92
N LEU A 332 -26.33 -1.21 -8.75
CA LEU A 332 -25.92 -1.61 -10.09
C LEU A 332 -24.82 -2.68 -10.07
N LEU A 333 -23.92 -2.63 -9.08
CA LEU A 333 -22.92 -3.67 -8.88
C LEU A 333 -23.57 -4.93 -8.30
N ASP A 334 -24.46 -4.77 -7.32
CA ASP A 334 -25.15 -5.89 -6.68
C ASP A 334 -25.98 -6.69 -7.70
N ASP A 335 -26.73 -6.00 -8.57
CA ASP A 335 -27.52 -6.63 -9.64
C ASP A 335 -26.63 -7.33 -10.68
N TYR A 336 -25.48 -6.73 -11.04
CA TYR A 336 -24.49 -7.34 -11.94
C TYR A 336 -23.92 -8.64 -11.35
N LEU A 337 -23.60 -8.63 -10.06
CA LEU A 337 -23.01 -9.79 -9.37
C LEU A 337 -24.04 -10.91 -9.21
N ALA A 338 -25.29 -10.59 -8.85
CA ALA A 338 -26.37 -11.58 -8.75
C ALA A 338 -26.68 -12.26 -10.10
N GLY A 339 -26.60 -11.52 -11.21
CA GLY A 339 -26.75 -12.07 -12.56
C GLY A 339 -25.62 -13.04 -12.95
N LYS A 340 -24.46 -12.95 -12.29
CA LYS A 340 -23.32 -13.85 -12.53
C LYS A 340 -23.47 -15.18 -11.80
N ASP A 341 -23.90 -15.13 -10.54
CA ASP A 341 -24.08 -16.33 -9.71
C ASP A 341 -25.16 -17.26 -10.30
N SER A 342 -26.22 -16.68 -10.90
CA SER A 342 -27.28 -17.43 -11.57
C SER A 342 -26.90 -18.09 -12.90
N THR A 343 -25.70 -17.83 -13.44
CA THR A 343 -25.17 -18.51 -14.64
C THR A 343 -24.14 -19.61 -14.34
N HIS A 344 -23.84 -19.81 -13.05
CA HIS A 344 -22.93 -20.86 -12.56
C HIS A 344 -23.64 -21.99 -11.80
N GLU A 345 -24.98 -21.92 -11.66
CA GLU A 345 -25.87 -23.06 -11.39
C GLU A 345 -26.39 -23.66 -12.71
#